data_AF-A0AAW8TCH9-F1
#
_entry.id   AF-A0AAW8TCH9-F1
#
_cell.length_a   1.000
_cell.length_b   1.000
_cell.length_c   1.000
_cell.angle_alpha   90.00
_cell.angle_beta   90.00
_cell.angle_gamma   90.00
#
_symmetry.space_group_name_H-M   'P 1'
#
loop_
_entity.id
_entity.type
_entity.pdbx_description
1 polymer ?
#
loop_
_entity_poly.entity_id
_entity_poly.type
_entity_poly.pdbx_seq_one_letter_code
_entity_poly.pdbx_strand_id
1 'polypeptide(L)' 'MNYLFGVIFLLLSIWQLAMTKRSFSTLKKDGNENTSPFILLGLWFSFIIGIVFLLAAGYCVFRL' A
#
# COMPACT_ATOMS: atom_id res chain seq x y z
N MET A 1 -23.89 5.28 -3.72
CA MET A 1 -22.63 5.28 -4.50
C MET A 1 -21.39 5.39 -3.61
N ASN A 2 -21.37 6.25 -2.57
CA ASN A 2 -20.19 6.43 -1.69
C ASN A 2 -19.72 5.14 -0.98
N TYR A 3 -20.62 4.31 -0.45
CA TYR A 3 -20.22 3.07 0.21
C TYR A 3 -19.51 2.07 -0.73
N LEU A 4 -19.89 2.04 -2.02
CA LEU A 4 -19.24 1.18 -3.01
C LEU A 4 -17.79 1.64 -3.23
N PHE A 5 -17.56 2.94 -3.38
CA PHE A 5 -16.22 3.51 -3.49
C PHE A 5 -15.40 3.27 -2.23
N GLY A 6 -15.99 3.44 -1.05
CA GLY A 6 -15.34 3.15 0.23
C GLY A 6 -14.86 1.69 0.33
N VAL A 7 -15.69 0.73 -0.05
CA VAL A 7 -15.31 -0.69 -0.08
C VAL A 7 -14.19 -0.97 -1.09
N ILE A 8 -14.24 -0.35 -2.28
CA ILE A 8 -13.19 -0.51 -3.29
C ILE A 8 -11.85 0.03 -2.76
N PHE A 9 -11.82 1.24 -2.20
CA PHE A 9 -10.61 1.81 -1.61
C PHE A 9 -10.07 0.99 -0.44
N LEU A 10 -10.95 0.39 0.37
CA LEU A 10 -10.55 -0.49 1.46
C LEU A 10 -9.87 -1.76 0.94
N LEU A 11 -10.44 -2.39 -0.09
CA LEU A 11 -9.83 -3.56 -0.74
C LEU A 11 -8.48 -3.21 -1.38
N LEU A 12 -8.41 -2.07 -2.08
CA LEU A 12 -7.16 -1.58 -2.67
C LEU A 12 -6.09 -1.29 -1.62
N SER A 13 -6.46 -0.68 -0.49
CA SER A 13 -5.55 -0.44 0.64
C SER A 13 -4.98 -1.76 1.18
N ILE A 14 -5.83 -2.75 1.45
CA ILE A 14 -5.39 -4.05 1.97
C ILE A 14 -4.44 -4.71 0.97
N TRP A 15 -4.78 -4.69 -0.32
CA TRP A 15 -3.93 -5.25 -1.36
C TRP A 15 -2.58 -4.54 -1.47
N GLN A 16 -2.57 -3.21 -1.46
CA GLN A 16 -1.34 -2.40 -1.54
C GLN A 16 -0.40 -2.71 -0.36
N LEU A 17 -0.94 -2.80 0.85
CA LEU A 17 -0.17 -3.14 2.05
C LEU A 17 0.35 -4.58 2.01
N ALA A 18 -0.43 -5.53 1.50
CA ALA A 18 -0.01 -6.92 1.31
C ALA A 18 1.14 -7.03 0.28
N MET A 19 1.04 -6.34 -0.85
CA MET A 19 2.10 -6.30 -1.86
C MET A 19 3.36 -5.62 -1.36
N THR A 20 3.22 -4.55 -0.56
CA THR A 20 4.35 -3.89 0.10
C THR A 20 5.07 -4.84 1.06
N LYS A 21 4.33 -5.58 1.91
CA LYS A 21 4.92 -6.60 2.80
C LYS A 21 5.61 -7.72 2.02
N ARG A 22 4.99 -8.22 0.95
CA ARG A 22 5.59 -9.25 0.09
C ARG A 22 6.90 -8.77 -0.53
N SER A 23 6.88 -7.57 -1.11
CA SER A 23 8.06 -6.95 -1.72
C SER A 23 9.17 -6.74 -0.68
N PHE A 24 8.83 -6.33 0.54
CA PHE A 24 9.80 -6.18 1.62
C PHE A 24 10.43 -7.52 2.01
N SER A 25 9.62 -8.58 2.13
CA SER A 25 10.09 -9.92 2.45
C SER A 25 11.02 -10.48 1.37
N THR A 26 10.65 -10.29 0.09
CA THR A 26 11.50 -10.65 -1.05
C THR A 26 12.82 -9.89 -1.03
N LEU A 27 12.80 -8.58 -0.80
CA LEU A 27 14.04 -7.80 -0.70
C LEU A 27 14.91 -8.21 0.49
N LYS A 28 14.29 -8.59 1.61
CA LYS A 28 15.02 -9.08 2.78
C LYS A 28 15.66 -10.44 2.53
N LYS A 29 15.05 -11.29 1.71
CA LYS A 29 15.52 -12.66 1.42
C LYS A 29 16.49 -12.72 0.24
N ASP A 30 16.19 -11.98 -0.81
CA ASP A 30 16.83 -12.07 -2.13
C ASP A 30 17.59 -10.78 -2.50
N GLY A 31 17.69 -9.82 -1.58
CA GLY A 31 18.43 -8.57 -1.79
C GLY A 31 19.93 -8.80 -1.91
N ASN A 32 20.55 -8.27 -2.96
CA ASN A 32 21.99 -8.34 -3.19
C ASN A 32 22.54 -7.00 -3.72
N GLU A 33 23.81 -6.99 -4.14
CA GLU A 33 24.52 -5.82 -4.69
C GLU A 33 23.91 -5.24 -5.99
N ASN A 34 23.11 -6.01 -6.72
CA ASN A 34 22.37 -5.57 -7.91
C ASN A 34 21.00 -4.96 -7.57
N THR A 35 20.55 -5.07 -6.31
CA THR A 35 19.30 -4.46 -5.88
C THR A 35 19.46 -2.94 -5.79
N SER A 36 18.55 -2.21 -6.44
CA SER A 36 18.59 -0.74 -6.43
C SER A 36 18.59 -0.18 -5.00
N PRO A 37 19.50 0.75 -4.65
CA PRO A 37 19.52 1.35 -3.32
C PRO A 37 18.25 2.18 -3.03
N PHE A 38 17.52 2.57 -4.07
CA PHE A 38 16.27 3.33 -3.95
C PHE A 38 15.03 2.44 -3.78
N ILE A 39 15.18 1.11 -3.78
CA ILE A 39 14.01 0.21 -3.72
C ILE A 39 13.28 0.32 -2.38
N LEU A 40 14.02 0.57 -1.29
CA LEU A 40 13.43 0.81 0.03
C LEU A 40 12.63 2.10 0.06
N LEU A 41 13.09 3.15 -0.64
CA LEU A 41 12.34 4.40 -0.84
C LEU A 41 11.05 4.13 -1.62
N GLY A 42 11.12 3.32 -2.69
CA GLY A 42 9.94 2.88 -3.44
C GLY A 42 8.93 2.13 -2.57
N LEU A 43 9.40 1.25 -1.68
CA LEU A 43 8.53 0.59 -0.70
C LEU A 43 7.93 1.55 0.30
N TRP A 44 8.68 2.55 0.75
CA TRP A 44 8.18 3.58 1.66
C TRP A 44 7.02 4.36 1.03
N PHE A 45 7.16 4.76 -0.23
CA PHE A 45 6.05 5.38 -0.97
C PHE A 45 4.88 4.42 -1.19
N SER A 46 5.14 3.15 -1.51
CA SER A 46 4.08 2.14 -1.64
C SER A 46 3.27 1.98 -0.34
N PHE A 47 3.95 2.03 0.81
CA PHE A 47 3.30 2.00 2.12
C PHE A 47 2.44 3.25 2.36
N ILE A 48 2.96 4.44 2.07
CA ILE A 48 2.22 5.71 2.18
C ILE A 48 0.96 5.68 1.32
N ILE A 49 1.05 5.20 0.07
CA ILE A 49 -0.11 5.09 -0.83
C ILE A 49 -1.17 4.15 -0.23
N GLY A 50 -0.76 3.03 0.38
CA GLY A 50 -1.67 2.14 1.09
C GLY A 50 -2.43 2.84 2.23
N ILE A 51 -1.73 3.66 3.03
CA ILE A 51 -2.36 4.45 4.10
C ILE A 51 -3.32 5.49 3.52
N VAL A 52 -2.95 6.18 2.45
CA VAL A 52 -3.83 7.17 1.78
C VAL A 52 -5.12 6.51 1.29
N PHE A 53 -5.04 5.30 0.72
CA PHE A 53 -6.24 4.55 0.34
C PHE A 53 -7.10 4.14 1.53
N LEU A 54 -6.49 3.78 2.66
CA LEU A 54 -7.22 3.48 3.89
C LEU A 54 -7.97 4.70 4.42
N LEU A 55 -7.31 5.86 4.43
CA LEU A 55 -7.92 7.13 4.83
C LEU A 55 -9.04 7.54 3.87
N ALA A 56 -8.82 7.41 2.56
CA ALA A 56 -9.84 7.68 1.55
C ALA A 56 -11.06 6.75 1.69
N ALA A 57 -10.83 5.47 2.02
CA ALA A 57 -11.91 4.53 2.32
C ALA A 57 -12.72 4.98 3.54
N GLY A 58 -12.05 5.32 4.65
CA GLY A 58 -12.69 5.84 5.85
C GLY A 58 -13.49 7.12 5.57
N TYR A 59 -12.90 8.07 4.86
CA TYR A 59 -13.56 9.30 4.44
C TYR A 59 -14.83 9.03 3.61
N CYS A 60 -14.77 8.09 2.67
CA CYS A 60 -15.89 7.76 1.80
C CYS A 60 -17.03 7.04 2.53
N VAL A 61 -16.71 6.22 3.55
CA VAL A 61 -17.69 5.49 4.37
C VAL A 61 -18.33 6.40 5.42
N PHE A 62 -17.53 7.21 6.12
CA PHE A 62 -18.00 8.05 7.22
C PHE A 62 -18.46 9.45 6.78
N ARG A 63 -18.21 9.83 5.52
CA ARG A 63 -18.65 11.10 4.92
C ARG A 63 -18.25 12.32 5.78
N LEU A 64 -17.03 12.27 6.31
CA LEU A 64 -16.45 13.36 7.11
C LEU A 64 -16.15 14.61 6.26
#